data_AF-A0A853CM65-F1
#
_entry.id   AF-A0A853CM65-F1
#
_cell.length_a   1.000
_cell.length_b   1.000
_cell.length_c   1.000
_cell.angle_alpha   90.00
_cell.angle_beta   90.00
_cell.angle_gamma   90.00
#
_symmetry.space_group_name_H-M   'P 1'
#
loop_
_entity.id
_entity.type
_entity.pdbx_description
1 polymer ?
#
loop_
_entity_poly.entity_id
_entity_poly.type
_entity_poly.pdbx_seq_one_letter_code
_entity_poly.pdbx_strand_id
1 'polypeptide(L)'
;MRVFAIDTRNMGPELRGGLVGVVGSTSPSAEEKRECVETVSRYAVDGWAIAADPRTPIGRLAALTAETACVPFVAFNRVSQRGGPVVGPSTVQAATRELS
;
A
#
# COMPACT_ATOMS: atom_id res chain seq x y z
N MET A 1 -8.73 7.20 4.37
CA MET A 1 -7.79 6.44 3.51
C MET A 1 -7.10 5.33 4.31
N ARG A 2 -6.62 4.27 3.66
CA ARG A 2 -5.79 3.21 4.26
C ARG A 2 -4.47 3.08 3.51
N VAL A 3 -3.41 2.81 4.25
CA VAL A 3 -2.05 2.67 3.73
C VAL A 3 -1.44 1.40 4.31
N PHE A 4 -0.75 0.64 3.48
CA PHE A 4 -0.05 -0.59 3.85
C PHE A 4 1.40 -0.48 3.38
N ALA A 5 2.36 -0.96 4.16
CA ALA A 5 3.76 -0.92 3.79
C ALA A 5 4.39 -2.31 3.89
N ILE A 6 5.13 -2.70 2.87
CA ILE A 6 6.02 -3.87 2.86
C ILE A 6 7.44 -3.31 2.87
N ASP A 7 8.07 -3.32 4.04
CA ASP A 7 9.45 -2.87 4.22
C ASP A 7 10.42 -3.99 3.86
N THR A 8 11.28 -3.73 2.87
CA THR A 8 12.25 -4.72 2.39
C THR A 8 13.68 -4.40 2.80
N ARG A 9 13.91 -3.32 3.57
CA ARG A 9 15.26 -2.85 3.94
C ARG A 9 16.06 -3.85 4.77
N ASN A 10 15.39 -4.76 5.47
CA ASN A 10 16.05 -5.81 6.25
C ASN A 10 16.22 -7.13 5.47
N MET A 11 15.77 -7.21 4.22
CA MET A 11 15.84 -8.43 3.40
C MET A 11 17.11 -8.52 2.55
N GLY A 12 17.81 -7.40 2.34
CA GLY A 12 19.09 -7.34 1.64
C GLY A 12 19.61 -5.90 1.53
N PRO A 13 20.92 -5.64 1.64
CA PRO A 13 21.48 -4.29 1.59
C PRO A 13 21.29 -3.58 0.24
N GLU A 14 21.00 -4.34 -0.82
CA GLU A 14 20.65 -3.85 -2.15
C GLU A 14 19.22 -3.31 -2.25
N LEU A 15 18.33 -3.71 -1.34
CA LEU A 15 16.92 -3.33 -1.34
C LEU A 15 16.76 -1.98 -0.63
N ARG A 16 16.78 -0.90 -1.42
CA ARG A 16 16.53 0.46 -0.95
C ARG A 16 15.03 0.73 -0.92
N GLY A 17 14.42 0.56 0.26
CA GLY A 17 13.03 0.90 0.52
C GLY A 17 12.11 -0.31 0.53
N GLY A 18 10.94 -0.18 -0.08
CA GLY A 18 9.90 -1.19 -0.08
C GLY A 18 8.74 -0.85 -1.01
N LEU A 19 7.57 -1.41 -0.72
CA LEU A 19 6.33 -1.14 -1.45
C LEU A 19 5.31 -0.51 -0.50
N VAL A 20 4.71 0.61 -0.87
CA VAL A 20 3.56 1.19 -0.16
C VAL A 20 2.29 1.03 -0.98
N GLY A 21 1.26 0.44 -0.37
CA GLY A 21 -0.07 0.28 -0.93
C GLY A 21 -1.02 1.35 -0.42
N VAL A 22 -1.76 2.01 -1.31
CA VAL A 22 -2.75 3.03 -0.96
C VAL A 22 -4.14 2.63 -1.45
N VAL A 23 -5.11 2.67 -0.55
CA VAL A 23 -6.54 2.43 -0.84
C VAL A 23 -7.35 3.55 -0.20
N GLY A 24 -8.18 4.23 -0.98
CA GLY A 24 -9.03 5.31 -0.47
C GLY A 24 -10.45 5.26 -1.02
N SER A 25 -11.23 6.28 -0.66
CA SER A 25 -12.63 6.42 -1.07
C SER A 25 -12.80 6.46 -2.60
N THR A 26 -13.93 5.94 -3.09
CA THR A 26 -14.40 6.16 -4.48
C THR A 26 -14.93 7.57 -4.71
N SER A 27 -15.14 8.34 -3.64
CA SER A 27 -15.59 9.73 -3.66
C SER A 27 -14.80 10.54 -2.62
N PRO A 28 -13.49 10.76 -2.84
CA PRO A 28 -12.63 11.36 -1.83
C PRO A 28 -12.87 12.86 -1.66
N SER A 29 -12.78 13.32 -0.40
CA SER A 29 -12.79 14.74 -0.07
C SER A 29 -11.51 15.44 -0.55
N ALA A 30 -11.48 16.77 -0.51
CA ALA A 30 -10.25 17.52 -0.80
C ALA A 30 -9.13 17.16 0.18
N GLU A 31 -9.46 16.96 1.46
CA GLU A 31 -8.48 16.57 2.48
C GLU A 31 -7.94 15.15 2.24
N GLU A 32 -8.79 14.19 1.86
CA GLU A 32 -8.32 12.84 1.55
C GLU A 32 -7.39 12.81 0.32
N LYS A 33 -7.66 13.67 -0.68
CA LYS A 33 -6.74 13.85 -1.82
C LYS A 33 -5.41 14.44 -1.38
N ARG A 34 -5.43 15.45 -0.50
CA ARG A 34 -4.22 16.08 0.05
C ARG A 34 -3.39 15.06 0.83
N GLU A 35 -4.03 14.32 1.72
CA GLU A 35 -3.44 13.25 2.52
C GLU A 35 -2.78 12.17 1.63
N CYS A 36 -3.45 11.78 0.54
CA CYS A 36 -2.90 10.84 -0.44
C CYS A 36 -1.59 11.36 -1.05
N VAL A 37 -1.58 12.60 -1.56
CA VAL A 37 -0.38 13.18 -2.19
C VAL A 37 0.75 13.29 -1.17
N GLU A 38 0.47 13.85 0.02
CA GLU A 38 1.49 14.01 1.06
C GLU A 38 2.09 12.67 1.49
N THR A 39 1.25 11.66 1.69
CA THR A 39 1.72 10.33 2.11
C THR A 39 2.54 9.67 1.02
N VAL A 40 2.03 9.60 -0.22
CA VAL A 40 2.72 8.96 -1.34
C VAL A 40 4.05 9.68 -1.64
N SER A 41 4.07 11.01 -1.57
CA SER A 41 5.29 11.79 -1.82
C SER A 41 6.40 11.46 -0.82
N ARG A 42 6.07 11.30 0.47
CA ARG A 42 7.08 10.94 1.49
C ARG A 42 7.76 9.61 1.16
N TYR A 43 6.98 8.58 0.86
CA TYR A 43 7.53 7.27 0.50
C TYR A 43 8.26 7.28 -0.84
N ALA A 44 7.76 8.00 -1.83
CA ALA A 44 8.38 8.10 -3.14
C ALA A 44 9.76 8.78 -3.08
N VAL A 45 9.91 9.83 -2.25
CA VAL A 45 11.22 10.48 -2.01
C VAL A 45 12.23 9.50 -1.41
N ASP A 46 11.77 8.58 -0.56
CA ASP A 46 12.61 7.52 0.02
C ASP A 46 12.86 6.34 -0.95
N GLY A 47 12.42 6.46 -2.21
CA GLY A 47 12.63 5.47 -3.28
C GLY A 47 11.68 4.27 -3.22
N TRP A 48 10.59 4.34 -2.45
CA TRP A 48 9.63 3.25 -2.36
C TRP A 48 8.77 3.15 -3.61
N ALA A 49 8.47 1.92 -4.02
CA ALA A 49 7.47 1.65 -5.03
C ALA A 49 6.06 1.93 -4.49
N ILE A 50 5.17 2.43 -5.35
CA ILE A 50 3.79 2.77 -5.01
C ILE A 50 2.83 1.76 -5.62
N ALA A 51 1.89 1.25 -4.84
CA ALA A 51 0.85 0.36 -5.31
C ALA A 51 -0.55 0.94 -5.04
N ALA A 52 -1.39 0.94 -6.07
CA ALA A 52 -2.78 1.39 -5.92
C ALA A 52 -3.68 0.81 -7.02
N ASP A 53 -5.00 0.95 -6.91
CA ASP A 53 -5.90 0.71 -8.03
C ASP A 53 -6.10 2.01 -8.85
N PRO A 54 -5.51 2.13 -10.05
CA PRO A 54 -5.60 3.35 -10.87
C PRO A 54 -7.02 3.64 -11.39
N ARG A 55 -7.97 2.70 -11.19
CA ARG A 55 -9.39 2.91 -11.52
C ARG A 55 -10.12 3.75 -10.48
N THR A 56 -9.57 3.85 -9.26
CA THR A 56 -10.14 4.68 -8.19
C THR A 56 -9.56 6.10 -8.24
N PRO A 57 -10.28 7.14 -7.78
CA PRO A 57 -9.74 8.50 -7.76
C PRO A 57 -8.47 8.64 -6.93
N ILE A 58 -8.41 8.01 -5.74
CA ILE A 58 -7.22 8.00 -4.88
C ILE A 58 -6.07 7.22 -5.53
N GLY A 59 -6.35 6.05 -6.10
CA GLY A 59 -5.28 5.28 -6.74
C GLY A 59 -4.73 5.91 -8.02
N ARG A 60 -5.55 6.67 -8.76
CA ARG A 60 -5.06 7.50 -9.87
C ARG A 60 -4.16 8.62 -9.38
N LEU A 61 -4.53 9.27 -8.28
CA LEU A 61 -3.70 10.32 -7.68
C LEU A 61 -2.35 9.76 -7.21
N ALA A 62 -2.37 8.60 -6.54
CA ALA A 62 -1.15 7.89 -6.16
C ALA A 62 -0.28 7.50 -7.36
N ALA A 63 -0.90 7.05 -8.46
CA ALA A 63 -0.19 6.73 -9.70
C ALA A 63 0.51 7.96 -10.31
N LEU A 64 -0.19 9.10 -10.39
CA LEU A 64 0.37 10.35 -10.89
C LEU A 64 1.52 10.87 -9.99
N THR A 65 1.37 10.76 -8.67
CA THR A 65 2.44 11.13 -7.74
C THR A 65 3.66 10.22 -7.91
N ALA A 66 3.46 8.91 -8.07
CA ALA A 66 4.54 7.95 -8.32
C ALA A 66 5.28 8.25 -9.64
N GLU A 67 4.53 8.52 -10.71
CA GLU A 67 5.06 8.89 -12.03
C GLU A 67 5.88 10.19 -11.95
N THR A 68 5.36 11.21 -11.26
CA THR A 68 6.05 12.50 -11.06
C THR A 68 7.35 12.33 -10.28
N ALA A 69 7.38 11.40 -9.31
CA ALA A 69 8.57 11.09 -8.52
C ALA A 69 9.50 10.07 -9.21
N CYS A 70 9.17 9.59 -10.41
CA CYS A 70 9.93 8.58 -11.15
C CYS A 70 10.15 7.27 -10.36
N VAL A 71 9.21 6.89 -9.48
CA VAL A 71 9.28 5.64 -8.72
C VAL A 71 8.39 4.55 -9.34
N PRO A 72 8.71 3.25 -9.15
CA PRO A 72 7.90 2.17 -9.70
C PRO A 72 6.44 2.22 -9.22
N PHE A 73 5.49 2.01 -10.13
CA PHE A 73 4.07 1.90 -9.82
C PHE A 73 3.52 0.49 -10.09
N VAL A 74 2.78 -0.07 -9.13
CA VAL A 74 2.16 -1.40 -9.21
C VAL A 74 0.63 -1.29 -9.13
N ALA A 75 -0.06 -1.69 -10.20
CA ALA A 75 -1.52 -1.62 -10.24
C ALA A 75 -2.19 -2.83 -9.56
N PHE A 76 -3.03 -2.60 -8.53
CA PHE A 76 -3.75 -3.67 -7.81
C PHE A 76 -4.73 -4.45 -8.68
N ASN A 77 -5.30 -3.82 -9.70
CA ASN A 77 -6.23 -4.45 -10.62
C ASN A 77 -5.64 -5.62 -11.42
N ARG A 78 -4.31 -5.77 -11.44
CA ARG A 78 -3.60 -6.95 -11.98
C ARG A 78 -3.45 -8.08 -10.96
N VAL A 79 -3.50 -7.77 -9.66
CA VAL A 79 -3.39 -8.75 -8.57
C VAL A 79 -4.74 -9.44 -8.34
N SER A 80 -5.86 -8.73 -8.49
CA SER A 80 -7.20 -9.30 -8.30
C SER A 80 -7.62 -10.35 -9.34
N GLN A 81 -6.94 -10.44 -10.48
CA GLN A 81 -7.29 -11.42 -11.54
C GLN A 81 -6.60 -12.78 -11.38
N ARG A 82 -5.61 -12.90 -10.48
CA ARG A 82 -4.96 -14.18 -10.13
C ARG A 82 -4.76 -14.37 -8.62
N GLY A 83 -5.23 -13.43 -7.80
CA GLY A 83 -5.12 -13.51 -6.35
C GLY A 83 -5.92 -14.70 -5.83
N GLY A 84 -5.21 -15.65 -5.20
CA GLY A 84 -5.83 -16.71 -4.41
C GLY A 84 -6.63 -16.16 -3.22
N PRO A 85 -7.17 -17.04 -2.36
CA PRO A 85 -8.02 -16.65 -1.25
C PRO A 85 -7.38 -15.53 -0.42
N VAL A 86 -8.15 -14.47 -0.13
CA VAL A 86 -7.74 -13.42 0.80
C VAL A 86 -7.45 -14.08 2.15
N VAL A 87 -6.18 -14.14 2.54
CA VAL A 87 -5.79 -14.58 3.88
C VAL A 87 -6.20 -13.47 4.84
N GLY A 88 -7.37 -13.62 5.46
CA GLY A 88 -7.77 -12.79 6.57
C GLY A 88 -6.79 -12.92 7.74
N PRO A 89 -6.75 -11.95 8.68
CA PRO A 89 -5.95 -12.09 9.88
C PRO A 89 -6.33 -13.40 10.57
N SER A 90 -5.34 -14.28 10.77
CA SER A 90 -5.53 -15.47 11.58
C SER A 90 -5.85 -15.03 12.99
N THR A 91 -7.10 -15.12 13.41
CA THR A 91 -7.45 -15.02 14.83
C THR A 91 -6.79 -16.21 15.51
N VAL A 92 -5.60 -15.98 16.06
CA VAL A 92 -4.97 -16.91 17.01
C VAL A 92 -5.90 -16.93 18.21
N GLN A 93 -6.79 -17.92 18.24
CA GLN A 93 -7.61 -18.20 19.41
C GLN A 93 -6.64 -18.70 20.48
N ALA A 94 -6.27 -17.80 21.40
CA ALA A 94 -5.45 -18.15 22.55
C ALA A 94 -6.21 -19.20 23.37
N ALA A 95 -5.81 -20.46 23.23
CA ALA A 95 -6.23 -21.52 24.13
C ALA A 95 -5.51 -21.31 25.46
N THR A 96 -6.14 -20.58 26.38
CA THR A 96 -5.79 -20.64 27.80
C THR A 96 -6.18 -22.02 28.31
N ARG A 97 -5.23 -22.96 28.25
CA ARG A 97 -5.29 -24.20 29.01
C ARG A 97 -4.72 -23.89 30.39
N GLU A 98 -5.58 -23.45 31.31
CA GLU A 98 -5.23 -23.37 32.71
C GLU A 98 -4.98 -24.79 33.26
N LEU A 99 -3.78 -25.00 33.76
CA LEU A 99 -3.41 -26.11 34.63
C LEU A 99 -3.71 -25.69 36.07
N SER A 100 -4.67 -26.34 36.70
CA SER A 100 -4.78 -26.49 38.16
C SER A 100 -5.55 -27.77 38.46
#